data_AF-A0AAT9FJK5-F1
#
_entry.id   AF-A0AAT9FJK5-F1
#
_cell.length_a   1.000
_cell.length_b   1.000
_cell.length_c   1.000
_cell.angle_alpha   90.00
_cell.angle_beta   90.00
_cell.angle_gamma   90.00
#
_symmetry.space_group_name_H-M   'P 1'
#
loop_
_entity.id
_entity.type
_entity.pdbx_description
1 polymer ?
#
loop_
_entity_poly.entity_id
_entity_poly.type
_entity_poly.pdbx_seq_one_letter_code
_entity_poly.pdbx_strand_id
1 'polypeptide(L)'
;MLKRRQIREAAVQFLYFADLEEGPDASDIQDAFWEIIQENSLRKLSHAKAKAVLHIAQGRESRIARLTERTPVALAELKVVDGTSALSSALKKITSQESQLSAALDILKTASKSKSGDDILDTRLKDVFIASRSLAPVRKTWEHTLEDFPAWRNKLEAVTSAIVHLGRISERLDTIDSPEASSPGMPELAHLRSSEDEINKFRKATIELVHGILSHKDAIDEKLVSIVENYAPERVAPVDRAILRLGAYEILHCPDIPRAVSINEAIEIAKKFGSTDSSRFINGVLDAL
;
A
#
# COMPACT_ATOMS: atom_id res chain seq x y z
N MET A 1 -7.38 -13.65 10.57
CA MET A 1 -8.49 -14.21 9.76
C MET A 1 -9.44 -13.06 9.45
N LEU A 2 -9.46 -12.58 8.21
CA LEU A 2 -10.37 -11.53 7.77
C LEU A 2 -11.80 -11.97 8.03
N LYS A 3 -12.56 -11.17 8.79
CA LYS A 3 -13.93 -11.53 9.13
C LYS A 3 -14.80 -11.24 7.91
N ARG A 4 -15.42 -12.27 7.30
CA ARG A 4 -16.35 -12.13 6.15
C ARG A 4 -17.39 -11.02 6.34
N ARG A 5 -17.84 -10.80 7.58
CA ARG A 5 -18.72 -9.67 7.94
C ARG A 5 -18.15 -8.30 7.53
N GLN A 6 -16.87 -8.03 7.75
CA GLN A 6 -16.26 -6.75 7.38
C GLN A 6 -16.25 -6.53 5.85
N ILE A 7 -16.06 -7.62 5.09
CA ILE A 7 -16.13 -7.59 3.62
C ILE A 7 -17.55 -7.23 3.17
N ARG A 8 -18.57 -7.85 3.79
CA ARG A 8 -19.98 -7.54 3.52
C ARG A 8 -20.36 -6.11 3.88
N GLU A 9 -19.94 -5.64 5.06
CA GLU A 9 -20.16 -4.26 5.48
C GLU A 9 -19.56 -3.27 4.49
N ALA A 10 -18.32 -3.50 4.05
CA ALA A 10 -17.68 -2.65 3.04
C ALA A 10 -18.36 -2.75 1.67
N ALA A 11 -18.83 -3.94 1.26
CA ALA A 11 -19.61 -4.07 0.03
C ALA A 11 -20.93 -3.29 0.08
N VAL A 12 -21.65 -3.32 1.21
CA VAL A 12 -22.87 -2.51 1.40
C VAL A 12 -22.56 -1.01 1.38
N GLN A 13 -21.48 -0.58 2.05
CA GLN A 13 -21.05 0.82 2.02
C GLN A 13 -20.67 1.26 0.61
N PHE A 14 -19.99 0.41 -0.17
CA PHE A 14 -19.64 0.69 -1.56
C PHE A 14 -20.90 0.83 -2.43
N LEU A 15 -21.82 -0.13 -2.34
CA LEU A 15 -23.08 -0.10 -3.09
C LEU A 15 -23.91 1.13 -2.72
N TYR A 16 -24.01 1.47 -1.43
CA TYR A 16 -24.68 2.68 -0.98
C TYR A 16 -24.05 3.95 -1.56
N PHE A 17 -22.72 4.02 -1.60
CA PHE A 17 -22.00 5.17 -2.14
C PHE A 17 -22.17 5.30 -3.67
N ALA A 18 -22.19 4.18 -4.39
CA ALA A 18 -22.36 4.14 -5.84
C ALA A 18 -23.82 4.37 -6.31
N ASP A 19 -24.80 4.05 -5.46
CA ASP A 19 -26.24 4.08 -5.80
C ASP A 19 -26.93 5.40 -5.41
N LEU A 20 -26.15 6.45 -5.07
CA LEU A 20 -26.66 7.83 -5.00
C LEU A 20 -27.04 8.25 -6.42
N GLU A 21 -28.34 8.42 -6.70
CA GLU A 21 -29.02 8.38 -8.02
C GLU A 21 -28.53 9.35 -9.14
N GLU A 22 -27.45 10.09 -8.95
CA GLU A 22 -26.74 10.88 -9.99
C GLU A 22 -25.22 10.85 -9.76
N GLY A 23 -24.73 9.78 -9.13
CA GLY A 23 -23.35 9.62 -8.71
C GLY A 23 -22.38 9.37 -9.88
N PRO A 24 -21.08 9.63 -9.67
CA PRO A 24 -20.04 9.24 -10.62
C PRO A 24 -20.08 7.74 -10.94
N ASP A 25 -19.51 7.34 -12.08
CA ASP A 25 -19.41 5.92 -12.44
C ASP A 25 -18.68 5.15 -11.31
N ALA A 26 -19.05 3.89 -11.10
CA ALA A 26 -18.46 3.05 -10.06
C ALA A 26 -16.93 2.88 -10.24
N SER A 27 -16.38 3.15 -11.42
CA SER A 27 -14.94 3.25 -11.66
C SER A 27 -14.31 4.48 -11.02
N ASP A 28 -15.00 5.62 -11.02
CA ASP A 28 -14.46 6.92 -10.63
C ASP A 28 -14.38 7.08 -9.12
N ILE A 29 -15.17 6.30 -8.40
CA ILE A 29 -15.34 6.35 -6.94
C ILE A 29 -14.36 5.41 -6.21
N GLN A 30 -13.87 4.38 -6.88
CA GLN A 30 -13.21 3.25 -6.24
C GLN A 30 -12.05 3.68 -5.34
N ASP A 31 -11.13 4.50 -5.84
CA ASP A 31 -9.93 4.85 -5.08
C ASP A 31 -10.24 5.68 -3.83
N ALA A 32 -11.10 6.71 -3.96
CA ALA A 32 -11.52 7.52 -2.81
C ALA A 32 -12.26 6.69 -1.75
N PHE A 33 -13.08 5.72 -2.16
CA PHE A 33 -13.76 4.82 -1.23
C PHE A 33 -12.78 3.98 -0.41
N TRP A 34 -11.75 3.40 -1.07
CA TRP A 34 -10.75 2.58 -0.38
C TRP A 34 -9.92 3.39 0.60
N GLU A 35 -9.56 4.62 0.24
CA GLU A 35 -8.86 5.53 1.15
C GLU A 35 -9.67 5.79 2.43
N ILE A 36 -10.98 5.98 2.33
CA ILE A 36 -11.86 6.22 3.47
C ILE A 36 -12.02 4.96 4.34
N ILE A 37 -12.40 3.83 3.74
CA ILE A 37 -12.71 2.62 4.52
C ILE A 37 -11.45 2.00 5.13
N GLN A 38 -10.30 2.11 4.44
CA GLN A 38 -9.04 1.54 4.90
C GLN A 38 -8.12 2.57 5.56
N GLU A 39 -8.55 3.82 5.78
CA GLU A 39 -7.75 4.94 6.31
C GLU A 39 -6.88 4.50 7.50
N ASN A 40 -7.51 3.90 8.52
CA ASN A 40 -6.84 3.47 9.74
C ASN A 40 -5.78 2.38 9.51
N SER A 41 -6.07 1.44 8.60
CA SER A 41 -5.17 0.33 8.29
C SER A 41 -3.98 0.80 7.46
N LEU A 42 -4.24 1.63 6.44
CA LEU A 42 -3.22 2.27 5.61
C LEU A 42 -2.30 3.16 6.46
N ARG A 43 -2.88 4.00 7.33
CA ARG A 43 -2.13 4.85 8.26
C ARG A 43 -1.20 4.05 9.17
N LYS A 44 -1.68 2.95 9.74
CA LYS A 44 -0.88 2.04 10.59
C LYS A 44 0.26 1.42 9.78
N LEU A 45 -0.03 0.98 8.56
CA LEU A 45 0.97 0.42 7.66
C LEU A 45 2.07 1.44 7.33
N SER A 46 1.70 2.66 6.92
CA SER A 46 2.68 3.72 6.60
C SER A 46 3.55 4.07 7.81
N HIS A 47 2.97 4.18 9.01
CA HIS A 47 3.76 4.39 10.23
C HIS A 47 4.71 3.24 10.53
N ALA A 48 4.27 2.01 10.34
CA ALA A 48 5.09 0.84 10.57
C ALA A 48 6.22 0.73 9.53
N LYS A 49 5.96 1.02 8.25
CA LYS A 49 6.97 1.14 7.18
C LYS A 49 7.99 2.23 7.52
N ALA A 50 7.55 3.41 7.96
CA ALA A 50 8.44 4.51 8.36
C ALA A 50 9.37 4.12 9.52
N LYS A 51 8.84 3.44 10.55
CA LYS A 51 9.65 2.93 11.65
C LYS A 51 10.70 1.92 11.18
N ALA A 52 10.32 1.00 10.30
CA ALA A 52 11.25 0.01 9.74
C ALA A 52 12.35 0.66 8.90
N VAL A 53 12.00 1.61 8.03
CA VAL A 53 12.95 2.40 7.24
C VAL A 53 13.96 3.12 8.15
N LEU A 54 13.47 3.85 9.15
CA LEU A 54 14.32 4.58 10.08
C LEU A 54 15.20 3.65 10.93
N HIS A 55 14.71 2.47 11.28
CA HIS A 55 15.49 1.46 12.00
C HIS A 55 16.61 0.87 11.13
N ILE A 56 16.32 0.46 9.89
CA ILE A 56 17.33 -0.07 8.96
C ILE A 56 18.39 1.00 8.62
N ALA A 57 17.97 2.27 8.52
CA ALA A 57 18.88 3.39 8.26
C ALA A 57 19.78 3.76 9.46
N GLN A 58 19.60 3.17 10.64
CA GLN A 58 20.45 3.46 11.80
C GLN A 58 21.93 3.21 11.51
N GLY A 59 22.77 4.15 11.94
CA GLY A 59 24.21 4.09 11.72
C GLY A 59 24.68 4.54 10.33
N ARG A 60 23.76 4.74 9.36
CA ARG A 60 24.08 5.27 8.03
C ARG A 60 24.75 6.65 8.09
N GLU A 61 24.32 7.51 9.01
CA GLU A 61 24.86 8.86 9.26
C GLU A 61 26.38 8.86 9.46
N SER A 62 26.90 7.93 10.28
CA SER A 62 28.34 7.80 10.53
C SER A 62 29.13 7.37 9.28
N ARG A 63 28.51 6.57 8.39
CA ARG A 63 29.14 6.04 7.18
C ARG A 63 29.19 7.09 6.09
N ILE A 64 28.09 7.84 5.92
CA ILE A 64 28.05 8.95 4.98
C ILE A 64 29.02 10.06 5.38
N ALA A 65 29.16 10.35 6.69
CA ALA A 65 30.15 11.31 7.18
C ALA A 65 31.58 10.93 6.77
N ARG A 66 31.97 9.66 6.97
CA ARG A 66 33.29 9.14 6.55
C ARG A 66 33.49 9.19 5.03
N LEU A 67 32.44 8.90 4.25
CA LEU A 67 32.50 8.98 2.79
C LEU A 67 32.71 10.43 2.35
N THR A 68 31.95 11.37 2.92
CA THR A 68 32.05 12.80 2.63
C THR A 68 33.41 13.38 3.01
N GLU A 69 34.00 12.95 4.13
CA GLU A 69 35.34 13.36 4.55
C GLU A 69 36.44 12.87 3.58
N ARG A 70 36.31 11.64 3.07
CA ARG A 70 37.31 11.02 2.18
C ARG A 70 37.16 11.43 0.71
N THR A 71 35.97 11.87 0.31
CA THR A 71 35.65 12.20 -1.10
C THR A 71 36.57 13.31 -1.66
N PRO A 72 36.82 14.45 -0.99
CA PRO A 72 37.67 15.52 -1.51
C PRO A 72 39.11 15.07 -1.78
N VAL A 73 39.69 14.26 -0.88
CA VAL A 73 41.04 13.74 -1.01
C VAL A 73 41.14 12.81 -2.21
N ALA A 74 40.20 11.86 -2.34
CA ALA A 74 40.14 10.95 -3.49
C ALA A 74 39.94 11.70 -4.82
N LEU A 75 39.09 12.74 -4.85
CA LEU A 75 38.88 13.56 -6.03
C LEU A 75 40.10 14.41 -6.41
N ALA A 76 40.89 14.86 -5.44
CA ALA A 76 42.13 15.59 -5.70
C ALA A 76 43.16 14.68 -6.39
N GLU A 77 43.33 13.45 -5.91
CA GLU A 77 44.24 12.47 -6.51
C GLU A 77 43.79 12.05 -7.92
N LEU A 78 42.49 11.83 -8.13
CA LEU A 78 41.92 11.44 -9.42
C LEU A 78 41.95 12.57 -10.47
N LYS A 79 42.13 13.84 -10.06
CA LYS A 79 42.26 14.96 -10.99
C LYS A 79 43.67 15.09 -11.59
N VAL A 80 44.68 14.52 -10.94
CA VAL A 80 46.08 14.65 -11.34
C VAL A 80 46.43 13.70 -12.49
N VAL A 81 45.65 12.63 -12.69
CA VAL A 81 45.90 11.60 -13.68
C VAL A 81 44.96 11.76 -14.87
N ASP A 82 45.51 11.79 -16.08
CA ASP A 82 44.71 11.84 -17.31
C ASP A 82 43.94 10.52 -17.51
N GLY A 83 42.65 10.61 -17.83
CA GLY A 83 41.78 9.44 -18.07
C GLY A 83 40.90 9.01 -16.89
N THR A 84 41.09 9.52 -15.67
CA THR A 84 40.28 9.18 -14.47
C THR A 84 39.05 10.07 -14.26
N SER A 85 38.63 10.80 -15.29
CA SER A 85 37.46 11.69 -15.25
C SER A 85 36.15 10.92 -15.00
N ALA A 86 36.05 9.69 -15.51
CA ALA A 86 34.91 8.79 -15.30
C ALA A 86 34.75 8.42 -13.81
N LEU A 87 35.82 8.01 -13.14
CA LEU A 87 35.82 7.72 -11.69
C LEU A 87 35.46 8.95 -10.86
N SER A 88 36.03 10.11 -11.22
CA SER A 88 35.73 11.37 -10.53
C SER A 88 34.25 11.76 -10.67
N SER A 89 33.67 11.56 -11.85
CA SER A 89 32.26 11.82 -12.12
C SER A 89 31.35 10.86 -11.36
N ALA A 90 31.67 9.56 -11.39
CA ALA A 90 30.93 8.52 -10.67
C ALA A 90 30.94 8.77 -9.15
N LEU A 91 32.10 9.07 -8.55
CA LEU A 91 32.21 9.35 -7.13
C LEU A 91 31.39 10.58 -6.71
N LYS A 92 31.45 11.66 -7.49
CA LYS A 92 30.62 12.86 -7.23
C LYS A 92 29.13 12.54 -7.29
N LYS A 93 28.71 11.74 -8.26
CA LYS A 93 27.30 11.33 -8.42
C LYS A 93 26.83 10.50 -7.24
N ILE A 94 27.63 9.54 -6.78
CA ILE A 94 27.33 8.75 -5.58
C ILE A 94 27.21 9.66 -4.36
N THR A 95 28.21 10.49 -4.08
CA THR A 95 28.17 11.35 -2.89
C THR A 95 26.96 12.28 -2.90
N SER A 96 26.61 12.86 -4.06
CA SER A 96 25.43 13.71 -4.21
C SER A 96 24.11 12.96 -3.97
N GLN A 97 23.92 11.78 -4.56
CA GLN A 97 22.70 10.98 -4.37
C GLN A 97 22.61 10.40 -2.96
N GLU A 98 23.73 10.04 -2.33
CA GLU A 98 23.74 9.60 -0.93
C GLU A 98 23.34 10.75 0.00
N SER A 99 23.74 11.99 -0.28
CA SER A 99 23.26 13.17 0.45
C SER A 99 21.75 13.39 0.26
N GLN A 100 21.21 13.18 -0.95
CA GLN A 100 19.77 13.26 -1.21
C GLN A 100 18.98 12.22 -0.40
N LEU A 101 19.46 10.97 -0.35
CA LEU A 101 18.85 9.94 0.48
C LEU A 101 18.93 10.29 1.98
N SER A 102 20.04 10.87 2.46
CA SER A 102 20.13 11.36 3.85
C SER A 102 19.06 12.42 4.14
N ALA A 103 18.92 13.41 3.26
CA ALA A 103 17.93 14.47 3.42
C ALA A 103 16.50 13.93 3.43
N ALA A 104 16.18 12.98 2.55
CA ALA A 104 14.87 12.32 2.54
C ALA A 104 14.58 11.56 3.85
N LEU A 105 15.58 10.85 4.39
CA LEU A 105 15.47 10.16 5.68
C LEU A 105 15.25 11.11 6.87
N ASP A 106 15.92 12.27 6.87
CA ASP A 106 15.74 13.29 7.92
C ASP A 106 14.36 13.93 7.86
N ILE A 107 13.87 14.21 6.65
CA ILE A 107 12.50 14.69 6.43
C ILE A 107 11.49 13.63 6.90
N LEU A 108 11.69 12.36 6.57
CA LEU A 108 10.84 11.25 7.03
C LEU A 108 10.84 11.13 8.56
N LYS A 109 12.02 11.22 9.19
CA LYS A 109 12.18 11.19 10.66
C LYS A 109 11.40 12.31 11.33
N THR A 110 11.40 13.49 10.73
CA THR A 110 10.63 14.66 11.22
C THR A 110 9.13 14.46 11.02
N ALA A 111 8.72 14.01 9.83
CA ALA A 111 7.32 13.73 9.51
C ALA A 111 6.72 12.65 10.42
N SER A 112 7.45 11.57 10.72
CA SER A 112 6.99 10.47 11.59
C SER A 112 6.75 10.87 13.05
N LYS A 113 7.32 12.01 13.48
CA LYS A 113 7.16 12.55 14.84
C LYS A 113 6.07 13.62 14.92
N SER A 114 5.74 14.22 13.80
CA SER A 114 4.71 15.25 13.73
C SER A 114 3.32 14.63 13.86
N LYS A 115 2.38 15.37 14.47
CA LYS A 115 0.95 15.02 14.42
C LYS A 115 0.30 15.41 13.08
N SER A 116 1.05 16.03 12.16
CA SER A 116 0.55 16.48 10.85
C SER A 116 0.21 15.32 9.92
N GLY A 117 -0.80 15.54 9.06
CA GLY A 117 -1.54 14.53 8.28
C GLY A 117 -0.73 13.41 7.61
N ASP A 118 -1.35 12.23 7.56
CA ASP A 118 -0.73 10.97 7.15
C ASP A 118 -0.37 10.89 5.67
N ASP A 119 -1.03 11.70 4.83
CA ASP A 119 -0.72 11.86 3.40
C ASP A 119 0.71 12.39 3.17
N ILE A 120 1.18 13.24 4.09
CA ILE A 120 2.55 13.74 4.07
C ILE A 120 3.53 12.58 4.33
N LEU A 121 3.19 11.66 5.23
CA LEU A 121 4.08 10.55 5.61
C LEU A 121 4.26 9.56 4.46
N ASP A 122 3.19 9.20 3.76
CA ASP A 122 3.25 8.31 2.59
C ASP A 122 4.09 8.92 1.46
N THR A 123 3.90 10.21 1.20
CA THR A 123 4.73 10.97 0.25
C THR A 123 6.21 10.92 0.65
N ARG A 124 6.54 11.12 1.94
CA ARG A 124 7.94 11.05 2.40
C ARG A 124 8.55 9.66 2.33
N LEU A 125 7.74 8.61 2.52
CA LEU A 125 8.19 7.24 2.30
C LEU A 125 8.55 7.01 0.83
N LYS A 126 7.69 7.43 -0.10
CA LYS A 126 7.94 7.37 -1.54
C LYS A 126 9.22 8.11 -1.92
N ASP A 127 9.44 9.32 -1.39
CA ASP A 127 10.66 10.10 -1.61
C ASP A 127 11.93 9.31 -1.21
N VAL A 128 11.90 8.63 -0.06
CA VAL A 128 13.02 7.79 0.42
C VAL A 128 13.28 6.61 -0.51
N PHE A 129 12.23 5.88 -0.92
CA PHE A 129 12.38 4.72 -1.80
C PHE A 129 12.86 5.11 -3.20
N ILE A 130 12.38 6.23 -3.74
CA ILE A 130 12.86 6.78 -5.01
C ILE A 130 14.35 7.13 -4.92
N ALA A 131 14.76 7.83 -3.85
CA ALA A 131 16.16 8.19 -3.63
C ALA A 131 17.04 6.93 -3.49
N SER A 132 16.59 5.92 -2.73
CA SER A 132 17.29 4.64 -2.53
C SER A 132 17.48 3.88 -3.84
N ARG A 133 16.40 3.69 -4.62
CA ARG A 133 16.47 2.99 -5.91
C ARG A 133 17.36 3.70 -6.94
N SER A 134 17.39 5.02 -6.91
CA SER A 134 18.23 5.82 -7.83
C SER A 134 19.74 5.62 -7.63
N LEU A 135 20.16 5.13 -6.46
CA LEU A 135 21.56 4.85 -6.12
C LEU A 135 22.06 3.51 -6.68
N ALA A 136 21.20 2.51 -6.80
CA ALA A 136 21.57 1.17 -7.29
C ALA A 136 22.32 1.19 -8.64
N PRO A 137 21.81 1.85 -9.71
CA PRO A 137 22.53 1.89 -10.99
C PRO A 137 23.87 2.63 -10.88
N VAL A 138 23.95 3.68 -10.04
CA VAL A 138 25.16 4.48 -9.91
C VAL A 138 26.27 3.73 -9.17
N ARG A 139 25.92 2.94 -8.14
CA ARG A 139 26.88 2.04 -7.46
C ARG A 139 27.41 0.96 -8.41
N LYS A 140 26.54 0.37 -9.25
CA LYS A 140 26.97 -0.57 -10.30
C LYS A 140 27.91 0.10 -11.32
N THR A 141 27.62 1.33 -11.75
CA THR A 141 28.53 2.08 -12.62
C THR A 141 29.89 2.31 -11.96
N TRP A 142 29.93 2.62 -10.66
CA TRP A 142 31.19 2.76 -9.92
C TRP A 142 32.01 1.48 -9.89
N GLU A 143 31.37 0.36 -9.56
CA GLU A 143 32.02 -0.95 -9.53
C GLU A 143 32.63 -1.29 -10.90
N HIS A 144 31.84 -1.18 -11.97
CA HIS A 144 32.31 -1.45 -13.33
C HIS A 144 33.43 -0.49 -13.76
N THR A 145 33.29 0.81 -13.48
CA THR A 145 34.34 1.78 -13.84
C THR A 145 35.64 1.46 -13.08
N LEU A 146 35.57 1.04 -11.81
CA LEU A 146 36.77 0.70 -11.04
C LEU A 146 37.47 -0.58 -11.55
N GLU A 147 36.77 -1.47 -12.24
CA GLU A 147 37.37 -2.65 -12.88
C GLU A 147 38.40 -2.24 -13.94
N ASP A 148 38.12 -1.19 -14.71
CA ASP A 148 38.98 -0.63 -15.76
C ASP A 148 40.24 0.05 -15.21
N PHE A 149 40.29 0.35 -13.90
CA PHE A 149 41.41 1.05 -13.24
C PHE A 149 42.00 0.23 -12.07
N PRO A 150 42.64 -0.92 -12.32
CA PRO A 150 43.14 -1.82 -11.27
C PRO A 150 44.15 -1.16 -10.32
N ALA A 151 44.96 -0.22 -10.81
CA ALA A 151 45.94 0.53 -10.00
C ALA A 151 45.30 1.38 -8.88
N TRP A 152 44.00 1.69 -9.00
CA TRP A 152 43.27 2.52 -8.04
C TRP A 152 42.49 1.72 -7.01
N ARG A 153 42.38 0.39 -7.15
CA ARG A 153 41.58 -0.46 -6.24
C ARG A 153 42.03 -0.33 -4.78
N ASN A 154 43.34 -0.42 -4.52
CA ASN A 154 43.87 -0.32 -3.15
C ASN A 154 43.74 1.10 -2.59
N LYS A 155 43.95 2.13 -3.42
CA LYS A 155 43.83 3.54 -3.00
C LYS A 155 42.39 3.92 -2.65
N LEU A 156 41.43 3.39 -3.41
CA LEU A 156 40.00 3.66 -3.26
C LEU A 156 39.26 2.59 -2.45
N GLU A 157 39.97 1.62 -1.85
CA GLU A 157 39.36 0.51 -1.10
C GLU A 157 38.46 1.04 0.03
N ALA A 158 38.97 2.02 0.77
CA ALA A 158 38.28 2.60 1.92
C ALA A 158 37.00 3.38 1.52
N VAL A 159 36.96 3.94 0.31
CA VAL A 159 35.79 4.62 -0.29
C VAL A 159 34.82 3.57 -0.83
N THR A 160 35.33 2.60 -1.58
CA THR A 160 34.55 1.50 -2.18
C THR A 160 33.85 0.67 -1.11
N SER A 161 34.55 0.32 -0.02
CA SER A 161 33.97 -0.36 1.13
C SER A 161 32.81 0.44 1.74
N ALA A 162 32.95 1.77 1.88
CA ALA A 162 31.87 2.61 2.38
C ALA A 162 30.65 2.60 1.43
N ILE A 163 30.89 2.70 0.11
CA ILE A 163 29.85 2.63 -0.92
C ILE A 163 29.11 1.29 -0.87
N VAL A 164 29.83 0.17 -0.79
CA VAL A 164 29.25 -1.18 -0.71
C VAL A 164 28.42 -1.34 0.57
N HIS A 165 28.91 -0.86 1.71
CA HIS A 165 28.16 -0.91 2.96
C HIS A 165 26.89 -0.06 2.93
N LEU A 166 26.93 1.13 2.33
CA LEU A 166 25.74 1.95 2.09
C LEU A 166 24.78 1.25 1.10
N GLY A 167 25.34 0.58 0.09
CA GLY A 167 24.65 -0.31 -0.86
C GLY A 167 23.76 -1.33 -0.17
N ARG A 168 24.35 -2.11 0.74
CA ARG A 168 23.61 -3.12 1.52
C ARG A 168 22.48 -2.51 2.35
N ILE A 169 22.64 -1.29 2.85
CA ILE A 169 21.55 -0.62 3.59
C ILE A 169 20.42 -0.24 2.63
N SER A 170 20.72 0.34 1.47
CA SER A 170 19.71 0.66 0.44
C SER A 170 18.96 -0.59 -0.03
N GLU A 171 19.66 -1.69 -0.32
CA GLU A 171 19.02 -2.95 -0.70
C GLU A 171 18.02 -3.41 0.37
N ARG A 172 18.39 -3.30 1.64
CA ARG A 172 17.48 -3.60 2.77
C ARG A 172 16.28 -2.66 2.82
N LEU A 173 16.47 -1.36 2.56
CA LEU A 173 15.36 -0.39 2.50
C LEU A 173 14.41 -0.73 1.36
N ASP A 174 14.93 -1.08 0.19
CA ASP A 174 14.14 -1.38 -1.00
C ASP A 174 13.26 -2.63 -0.78
N THR A 175 13.67 -3.57 0.08
CA THR A 175 12.84 -4.74 0.46
C THR A 175 11.56 -4.40 1.24
N ILE A 176 11.48 -3.19 1.83
CA ILE A 176 10.26 -2.72 2.52
C ILE A 176 9.20 -2.30 1.49
N ASP A 177 9.62 -1.73 0.36
CA ASP A 177 8.71 -1.24 -0.69
C ASP A 177 8.40 -2.31 -1.75
N SER A 178 9.38 -3.18 -2.05
CA SER A 178 9.22 -4.24 -3.05
C SER A 178 9.85 -5.55 -2.57
N PRO A 179 9.03 -6.50 -2.06
CA PRO A 179 9.52 -7.72 -1.42
C PRO A 179 10.14 -8.73 -2.39
N GLU A 180 9.93 -8.58 -3.70
CA GLU A 180 10.41 -9.51 -4.73
C GLU A 180 11.86 -9.25 -5.15
N ALA A 181 12.44 -8.10 -4.78
CA ALA A 181 13.61 -7.58 -5.48
C ALA A 181 14.95 -8.23 -5.11
N SER A 182 15.20 -8.74 -3.89
CA SER A 182 16.45 -9.44 -3.53
C SER A 182 16.49 -10.00 -2.09
N SER A 183 16.85 -11.28 -1.95
CA SER A 183 17.42 -11.92 -0.74
C SER A 183 16.48 -12.30 0.45
N PRO A 184 16.90 -13.26 1.31
CA PRO A 184 16.02 -14.11 2.12
C PRO A 184 15.16 -13.30 3.08
N GLY A 185 13.88 -13.67 3.17
CA GLY A 185 12.85 -12.90 3.87
C GLY A 185 13.30 -12.42 5.24
N MET A 186 13.39 -11.10 5.41
CA MET A 186 13.64 -10.51 6.73
C MET A 186 12.48 -10.87 7.66
N PRO A 187 12.70 -11.72 8.69
CA PRO A 187 11.61 -12.14 9.58
C PRO A 187 10.98 -10.96 10.31
N GLU A 188 11.78 -9.92 10.57
CA GLU A 188 11.37 -8.65 11.19
C GLU A 188 10.31 -7.91 10.36
N LEU A 189 10.28 -8.09 9.03
CA LEU A 189 9.30 -7.47 8.13
C LEU A 189 8.06 -8.35 7.92
N ALA A 190 7.99 -9.56 8.50
CA ALA A 190 6.87 -10.48 8.29
C ALA A 190 5.52 -9.87 8.73
N HIS A 191 5.52 -9.09 9.82
CA HIS A 191 4.32 -8.41 10.29
C HIS A 191 3.85 -7.32 9.31
N LEU A 192 4.77 -6.55 8.72
CA LEU A 192 4.44 -5.54 7.71
C LEU A 192 3.80 -6.18 6.49
N ARG A 193 4.40 -7.29 6.01
CA ARG A 193 3.88 -8.08 4.89
C ARG A 193 2.49 -8.62 5.17
N SER A 194 2.30 -9.22 6.35
CA SER A 194 0.99 -9.73 6.76
C SER A 194 -0.06 -8.61 6.80
N SER A 195 0.30 -7.41 7.28
CA SER A 195 -0.61 -6.28 7.35
C SER A 195 -1.01 -5.78 5.95
N GLU A 196 -0.03 -5.65 5.05
CA GLU A 196 -0.24 -5.25 3.65
C GLU A 196 -1.05 -6.28 2.88
N ASP A 197 -0.74 -7.57 3.05
CA ASP A 197 -1.51 -8.68 2.50
C ASP A 197 -2.95 -8.69 2.99
N GLU A 198 -3.19 -8.41 4.27
CA GLU A 198 -4.54 -8.33 4.83
C GLU A 198 -5.34 -7.17 4.21
N ILE A 199 -4.73 -5.99 4.05
CA ILE A 199 -5.35 -4.82 3.39
C ILE A 199 -5.70 -5.14 1.93
N ASN A 200 -4.75 -5.74 1.19
CA ASN A 200 -4.93 -6.11 -0.21
C ASN A 200 -5.97 -7.22 -0.39
N LYS A 201 -5.94 -8.27 0.44
CA LYS A 201 -6.94 -9.35 0.42
C LYS A 201 -8.33 -8.83 0.76
N PHE A 202 -8.44 -7.92 1.73
CA PHE A 202 -9.71 -7.27 2.06
C PHE A 202 -10.28 -6.50 0.88
N ARG A 203 -9.47 -5.62 0.27
CA ARG A 203 -9.87 -4.82 -0.91
C ARG A 203 -10.30 -5.73 -2.04
N LYS A 204 -9.48 -6.72 -2.40
CA LYS A 204 -9.75 -7.67 -3.48
C LYS A 204 -11.06 -8.44 -3.24
N ALA A 205 -11.23 -9.05 -2.07
CA ALA A 205 -12.43 -9.84 -1.78
C ALA A 205 -13.71 -8.99 -1.78
N THR A 206 -13.62 -7.73 -1.34
CA THR A 206 -14.75 -6.81 -1.37
C THR A 206 -15.10 -6.39 -2.79
N ILE A 207 -14.11 -6.09 -3.64
CA ILE A 207 -14.31 -5.80 -5.08
C ILE A 207 -14.95 -7.00 -5.78
N GLU A 208 -14.46 -8.22 -5.54
CA GLU A 208 -15.04 -9.44 -6.13
C GLU A 208 -16.51 -9.62 -5.74
N LEU A 209 -16.85 -9.38 -4.47
CA LEU A 209 -18.23 -9.45 -4.00
C LEU A 209 -19.12 -8.37 -4.63
N VAL A 210 -18.67 -7.12 -4.65
CA VAL A 210 -19.38 -6.00 -5.27
C VAL A 210 -19.60 -6.26 -6.76
N HIS A 211 -18.55 -6.69 -7.47
CA HIS A 211 -18.63 -7.01 -8.89
C HIS A 211 -19.67 -8.10 -9.14
N GLY A 212 -19.65 -9.18 -8.35
CA GLY A 212 -20.64 -10.24 -8.42
C GLY A 212 -22.08 -9.73 -8.27
N ILE A 213 -22.33 -8.86 -7.28
CA ILE A 213 -23.64 -8.25 -7.04
C ILE A 213 -24.06 -7.39 -8.22
N LEU A 214 -23.18 -6.50 -8.70
CA LEU A 214 -23.49 -5.58 -9.81
C LEU A 214 -23.73 -6.33 -11.13
N SER A 215 -22.97 -7.39 -11.42
CA SER A 215 -23.16 -8.20 -12.62
C SER A 215 -24.49 -8.97 -12.65
N HIS A 216 -25.11 -9.19 -11.49
CA HIS A 216 -26.40 -9.87 -11.36
C HIS A 216 -27.52 -8.92 -10.91
N LYS A 217 -27.26 -7.62 -10.88
CA LYS A 217 -28.15 -6.60 -10.29
C LYS A 217 -29.57 -6.69 -10.84
N ASP A 218 -29.73 -6.72 -12.17
CA ASP A 218 -31.05 -6.70 -12.80
C ASP A 218 -31.87 -7.96 -12.45
N ALA A 219 -31.24 -9.13 -12.46
CA ALA A 219 -31.89 -10.39 -12.09
C ALA A 219 -32.23 -10.44 -10.59
N ILE A 220 -31.36 -9.89 -9.73
CA ILE A 220 -31.62 -9.76 -8.30
C ILE A 220 -32.80 -8.81 -8.05
N ASP A 221 -32.78 -7.64 -8.66
CA ASP A 221 -33.82 -6.62 -8.51
C ASP A 221 -35.17 -7.17 -9.01
N GLU A 222 -35.19 -7.91 -10.13
CA GLU A 222 -36.41 -8.58 -10.63
C GLU A 222 -36.98 -9.59 -9.60
N LYS A 223 -36.12 -10.39 -8.97
CA LYS A 223 -36.54 -11.32 -7.90
C LYS A 223 -37.08 -10.59 -6.68
N LEU A 224 -36.41 -9.53 -6.23
CA LEU A 224 -36.84 -8.73 -5.09
C LEU A 224 -38.20 -8.06 -5.34
N VAL A 225 -38.42 -7.52 -6.55
CA VAL A 225 -39.71 -6.94 -6.97
C VAL A 225 -40.84 -7.98 -6.93
N SER A 226 -40.56 -9.24 -7.29
CA SER A 226 -41.58 -10.30 -7.29
C SER A 226 -42.07 -10.73 -5.90
N ILE A 227 -41.30 -10.45 -4.85
CA ILE A 227 -41.57 -10.88 -3.48
C ILE A 227 -42.29 -9.80 -2.69
N VAL A 228 -41.99 -8.54 -2.95
CA VAL A 228 -42.53 -7.42 -2.19
C VAL A 228 -43.70 -6.79 -2.94
N GLU A 229 -44.92 -7.00 -2.44
CA GLU A 229 -46.13 -6.39 -3.02
C GLU A 229 -46.04 -4.85 -2.99
N ASN A 230 -46.32 -4.20 -4.12
CA ASN A 230 -46.16 -2.74 -4.30
C ASN A 230 -44.73 -2.20 -4.12
N TYR A 231 -43.71 -3.03 -4.34
CA TYR A 231 -42.30 -2.62 -4.30
C TYR A 231 -41.91 -1.79 -5.52
N ALA A 232 -41.52 -0.55 -5.26
CA ALA A 232 -40.72 0.24 -6.17
C ALA A 232 -39.32 0.34 -5.56
N PRO A 233 -38.25 -0.12 -6.24
CA PRO A 233 -36.88 -0.03 -5.73
C PRO A 233 -36.49 1.38 -5.28
N GLU A 234 -37.05 2.42 -5.91
CA GLU A 234 -36.82 3.83 -5.55
C GLU A 234 -37.40 4.23 -4.17
N ARG A 235 -38.32 3.43 -3.61
CA ARG A 235 -38.97 3.69 -2.31
C ARG A 235 -38.28 3.00 -1.13
N VAL A 236 -37.30 2.14 -1.40
CA VAL A 236 -36.50 1.50 -0.36
C VAL A 236 -35.31 2.39 -0.04
N ALA A 237 -35.02 2.55 1.26
CA ALA A 237 -33.84 3.27 1.69
C ALA A 237 -32.59 2.70 0.97
N PRO A 238 -31.71 3.54 0.38
CA PRO A 238 -30.59 3.04 -0.43
C PRO A 238 -29.71 2.03 0.32
N VAL A 239 -29.56 2.20 1.64
CA VAL A 239 -28.83 1.25 2.51
C VAL A 239 -29.53 -0.11 2.58
N ASP A 240 -30.85 -0.14 2.74
CA ASP A 240 -31.63 -1.38 2.82
C ASP A 240 -31.63 -2.09 1.47
N ARG A 241 -31.72 -1.33 0.37
CA ARG A 241 -31.58 -1.85 -0.99
C ARG A 241 -30.22 -2.49 -1.23
N ALA A 242 -29.13 -1.86 -0.78
CA ALA A 242 -27.78 -2.43 -0.85
C ALA A 242 -27.67 -3.73 -0.03
N ILE A 243 -28.27 -3.78 1.17
CA ILE A 243 -28.28 -4.98 2.02
C ILE A 243 -29.10 -6.11 1.38
N LEU A 244 -30.27 -5.80 0.80
CA LEU A 244 -31.10 -6.78 0.08
C LEU A 244 -30.35 -7.36 -1.11
N ARG A 245 -29.71 -6.52 -1.93
CA ARG A 245 -28.94 -6.96 -3.10
C ARG A 245 -27.77 -7.86 -2.70
N LEU A 246 -27.04 -7.51 -1.63
CA LEU A 246 -25.99 -8.36 -1.06
C LEU A 246 -26.56 -9.72 -0.62
N GLY A 247 -27.62 -9.71 0.18
CA GLY A 247 -28.22 -10.93 0.74
C GLY A 247 -28.77 -11.85 -0.36
N ALA A 248 -29.51 -11.29 -1.32
CA ALA A 248 -30.05 -12.02 -2.46
C ALA A 248 -28.94 -12.59 -3.35
N TYR A 249 -27.87 -11.82 -3.61
CA TYR A 249 -26.71 -12.31 -4.35
C TYR A 249 -26.08 -13.54 -3.68
N GLU A 250 -25.84 -13.49 -2.37
CA GLU A 250 -25.28 -14.65 -1.67
C GLU A 250 -26.22 -15.86 -1.73
N ILE A 251 -27.53 -15.66 -1.54
CA ILE A 251 -28.52 -16.75 -1.57
C ILE A 251 -28.63 -17.41 -2.95
N LEU A 252 -28.62 -16.60 -4.02
CA LEU A 252 -28.88 -17.08 -5.38
C LEU A 252 -27.62 -17.53 -6.12
N HIS A 253 -26.47 -16.94 -5.81
CA HIS A 253 -25.25 -17.10 -6.62
C HIS A 253 -24.03 -17.61 -5.83
N CYS A 254 -24.10 -17.73 -4.50
CA CYS A 254 -23.00 -18.24 -3.66
C CYS A 254 -23.38 -19.57 -2.98
N PRO A 255 -23.36 -20.72 -3.69
CA PRO A 255 -23.81 -22.02 -3.14
C PRO A 255 -22.98 -22.50 -1.94
N ASP A 256 -21.74 -22.00 -1.79
CA ASP A 256 -20.87 -22.31 -0.66
C ASP A 256 -21.28 -21.59 0.65
N ILE A 257 -22.28 -20.71 0.60
CA ILE A 257 -22.78 -19.95 1.76
C ILE A 257 -24.20 -20.42 2.08
N PRO A 258 -24.42 -21.04 3.26
CA PRO A 258 -25.77 -21.45 3.64
C PRO A 258 -26.71 -20.25 3.72
N ARG A 259 -27.91 -20.37 3.13
CA ARG A 259 -28.94 -19.33 3.10
C ARG A 259 -29.18 -18.65 4.46
N ALA A 260 -29.32 -19.45 5.51
CA ALA A 260 -29.56 -18.95 6.87
C ALA A 260 -28.41 -18.05 7.39
N VAL A 261 -27.17 -18.31 6.96
CA VAL A 261 -26.01 -17.47 7.31
C VAL A 261 -26.09 -16.13 6.57
N SER A 262 -26.42 -16.13 5.28
CA SER A 262 -26.58 -14.89 4.50
C SER A 262 -27.69 -14.01 5.05
N ILE A 263 -28.84 -14.59 5.40
CA ILE A 263 -29.96 -13.86 6.03
C ILE A 263 -29.51 -13.26 7.37
N ASN A 264 -28.91 -14.07 8.26
CA ASN A 264 -28.46 -13.60 9.56
C ASN A 264 -27.43 -12.47 9.44
N GLU A 265 -26.48 -12.57 8.52
CA GLU A 265 -25.47 -11.52 8.32
C GLU A 265 -26.08 -10.25 7.72
N ALA A 266 -27.04 -10.35 6.81
CA ALA A 266 -27.77 -9.21 6.29
C ALA A 266 -28.56 -8.47 7.39
N ILE A 267 -29.21 -9.21 8.29
CA ILE A 267 -29.91 -8.63 9.46
C ILE A 267 -28.94 -7.89 10.39
N GLU A 268 -27.80 -8.50 10.68
CA GLU A 268 -26.80 -7.89 11.55
C GLU A 268 -26.21 -6.60 10.96
N ILE A 269 -26.04 -6.55 9.64
CA ILE A 269 -25.63 -5.34 8.93
C ILE A 269 -26.76 -4.30 8.97
N ALA A 270 -28.01 -4.71 8.80
CA ALA A 270 -29.18 -3.82 8.89
C ALA A 270 -29.34 -3.19 10.28
N LYS A 271 -29.05 -3.92 11.36
CA LYS A 271 -29.01 -3.36 12.74
C LYS A 271 -27.96 -2.26 12.89
N LYS A 272 -26.88 -2.32 12.11
CA LYS A 272 -25.74 -1.41 12.21
C LYS A 272 -25.93 -0.15 11.35
N PHE A 273 -26.46 -0.29 10.14
CA PHE A 273 -26.56 0.81 9.17
C PHE A 273 -27.98 1.27 8.85
N GLY A 274 -28.98 0.43 9.10
CA GLY A 274 -30.38 0.72 8.79
C GLY A 274 -31.12 1.43 9.93
N SER A 275 -32.43 1.56 9.74
CA SER A 275 -33.38 2.06 10.72
C SER A 275 -33.83 0.95 11.69
N THR A 276 -34.61 1.31 12.72
CA THR A 276 -35.20 0.35 13.67
C THR A 276 -35.98 -0.77 12.99
N ASP A 277 -36.66 -0.47 11.88
CA ASP A 277 -37.51 -1.44 11.16
C ASP A 277 -36.76 -2.21 10.07
N SER A 278 -35.56 -1.76 9.67
CA SER A 278 -34.79 -2.35 8.57
C SER A 278 -34.48 -3.82 8.82
N SER A 279 -34.10 -4.21 10.04
CA SER A 279 -33.76 -5.61 10.37
C SER A 279 -34.93 -6.58 10.11
N ARG A 280 -36.15 -6.16 10.47
CA ARG A 280 -37.36 -6.98 10.29
C ARG A 280 -37.74 -7.06 8.82
N PHE A 281 -37.65 -5.93 8.11
CA PHE A 281 -37.90 -5.85 6.69
C PHE A 281 -36.94 -6.75 5.89
N ILE A 282 -35.64 -6.60 6.08
CA ILE A 282 -34.59 -7.41 5.41
C ILE A 282 -34.82 -8.91 5.66
N ASN A 283 -35.11 -9.31 6.90
CA ASN A 283 -35.39 -10.70 7.21
C ASN A 283 -36.59 -11.23 6.43
N GLY A 284 -37.71 -10.49 6.44
CA GLY A 284 -38.93 -10.93 5.76
C GLY A 284 -38.77 -11.09 4.26
N VAL A 285 -38.05 -10.17 3.61
CA VAL A 285 -37.81 -10.22 2.16
C VAL A 285 -36.87 -11.37 1.79
N LEU A 286 -35.73 -11.50 2.49
CA LEU A 286 -34.74 -12.53 2.15
C LEU A 286 -35.21 -13.95 2.51
N ASP A 287 -36.08 -14.10 3.52
CA ASP A 287 -36.65 -15.40 3.88
C ASP A 287 -37.68 -15.90 2.85
N ALA A 288 -38.30 -14.98 2.09
CA ALA A 288 -39.25 -15.30 1.02
C ALA A 288 -38.59 -15.55 -0.36
N LEU A 289 -37.28 -15.35 -0.48
CA LEU A 289 -36.51 -15.47 -1.73
C LEU A 289 -36.28 -16.93 -2.17
#